data_AF-A0A973Z4W3-F1
#
_entry.id   AF-A0A973Z4W3-F1
#
_cell.length_a   1.000
_cell.length_b   1.000
_cell.length_c   1.000
_cell.angle_alpha   90.00
_cell.angle_beta   90.00
_cell.angle_gamma   90.00
#
_symmetry.space_group_name_H-M   'P 1'
#
loop_
_entity.id
_entity.type
_entity.pdbx_description
1 polymer ?
#
loop_
_entity_poly.entity_id
_entity_poly.type
_entity_poly.pdbx_seq_one_letter_code
_entity_poly.pdbx_strand_id
1 'polypeptide(L)' 'MSAKDELRQVEEDLARLKAENQSVRDQVGDMGATDQVEISAMIAQADEQSELIAQLEQRRADLQRRAEEEG' A
#
# COMPACT_ATOMS: atom_id res chain seq x y z
N MET A 1 15.32 6.91 16.61
CA MET A 1 14.55 7.41 15.44
C MET A 1 13.38 8.19 16.02
N SER A 2 13.10 9.41 15.55
CA SER A 2 11.98 10.21 16.07
C SER A 2 10.64 9.74 15.47
N ALA A 3 9.51 10.05 16.11
CA ALA A 3 8.20 9.74 15.54
C ALA A 3 8.00 10.40 14.16
N LYS A 4 8.60 11.59 13.95
CA LYS A 4 8.58 12.30 12.65
C LYS A 4 9.39 11.61 11.56
N ASP A 5 10.53 11.00 11.92
CA ASP A 5 11.35 10.26 10.94
C ASP A 5 10.70 8.93 10.57
N GLU A 6 10.11 8.23 11.54
CA GLU A 6 9.36 7.01 11.31
C GLU A 6 8.10 7.27 10.47
N LEU A 7 7.40 8.38 10.74
CA LEU A 7 6.24 8.82 9.96
C LEU A 7 6.61 9.06 8.49
N ARG A 8 7.71 9.77 8.22
CA ARG A 8 8.20 10.02 6.86
C ARG A 8 8.47 8.72 6.11
N GLN A 9 9.14 7.77 6.77
CA GLN A 9 9.42 6.46 6.17
C GLN A 9 8.12 5.71 5.80
N VAL A 10 7.14 5.69 6.71
CA VAL A 10 5.85 5.04 6.47
C VAL A 10 5.08 5.71 5.33
N GLU A 11 5.14 7.04 5.22
CA GLU A 11 4.50 7.78 4.12
C GLU A 11 5.14 7.48 2.76
N GLU A 12 6.47 7.37 2.70
CA GLU A 12 7.20 6.98 1.48
C GLU A 12 6.87 5.54 1.06
N ASP A 13 6.84 4.61 2.02
CA ASP A 13 6.51 3.21 1.77
C ASP A 13 5.05 3.06 1.31
N LEU A 14 4.12 3.80 1.92
CA LEU A 14 2.72 3.86 1.49
C LEU A 14 2.56 4.39 0.07
N ALA A 15 3.27 5.45 -0.28
CA ALA A 15 3.21 6.03 -1.62
C ALA A 15 3.69 5.02 -2.68
N ARG A 16 4.77 4.29 -2.38
CA ARG A 16 5.31 3.24 -3.26
C ARG A 16 4.32 2.08 -3.42
N LEU A 17 3.82 1.54 -2.31
CA LEU A 17 2.90 0.39 -2.35
C LEU A 17 1.59 0.73 -3.06
N LYS A 18 1.05 1.94 -2.88
CA LYS A 18 -0.15 2.39 -3.61
C LYS A 18 0.09 2.47 -5.12
N ALA A 19 1.25 2.97 -5.54
CA ALA A 19 1.62 3.03 -6.95
C ALA A 19 1.79 1.63 -7.56
N GLU A 20 2.43 0.71 -6.83
CA GLU A 20 2.57 -0.69 -7.24
C GLU A 20 1.22 -1.38 -7.34
N ASN A 21 0.33 -1.20 -6.36
CA ASN A 21 -1.01 -1.79 -6.36
C ASN A 21 -1.85 -1.29 -7.54
N GLN A 22 -1.79 0.00 -7.82
CA GLN A 22 -2.48 0.58 -8.97
C GLN A 22 -1.94 -0.01 -10.28
N SER A 23 -0.61 -0.12 -10.42
CA SER A 23 0.01 -0.72 -11.60
C SER A 23 -0.43 -2.18 -11.83
N VAL A 24 -0.56 -2.98 -10.78
CA VAL A 24 -1.08 -4.36 -10.88
C VAL A 24 -2.54 -4.36 -11.34
N ARG A 25 -3.38 -3.47 -10.80
CA ARG A 25 -4.79 -3.36 -11.19
C ARG A 25 -4.95 -2.89 -12.64
N ASP A 26 -4.12 -1.96 -13.09
CA ASP A 26 -4.10 -1.49 -14.48
C ASP A 26 -3.71 -2.62 -15.44
N GLN A 27 -2.66 -3.39 -15.10
CA GLN A 27 -2.26 -4.56 -15.88
C GLN A 27 -3.38 -5.58 -16.00
N VAL A 28 -4.10 -5.89 -14.91
CA VAL A 28 -5.27 -6.78 -14.95
C VAL A 28 -6.36 -6.26 -15.88
N GLY A 29 -6.58 -4.94 -15.92
CA GLY A 29 -7.56 -4.31 -16.82
C GLY A 29 -7.22 -4.44 -18.30
N ASP A 30 -5.93 -4.55 -18.64
CA ASP A 30 -5.43 -4.69 -20.01
C ASP A 30 -5.36 -6.16 -20.49
N MET A 31 -5.53 -7.14 -19.60
CA MET A 31 -5.43 -8.57 -19.92
C MET A 31 -6.66 -9.11 -20.67
N GLY A 32 -6.41 -10.07 -21.57
CA GLY A 32 -7.44 -10.70 -22.39
C GLY A 32 -8.19 -11.82 -21.66
N ALA A 33 -9.36 -12.19 -22.20
CA ALA A 33 -10.22 -13.23 -21.62
C ALA A 33 -9.57 -14.63 -21.53
N THR A 34 -8.44 -14.87 -22.21
CA THR A 34 -7.70 -16.14 -22.18
C THR A 34 -6.82 -16.32 -20.95
N ASP A 35 -6.60 -15.26 -20.18
CA ASP A 35 -5.56 -15.22 -19.14
C ASP A 35 -6.15 -15.33 -17.72
N GLN A 36 -7.33 -15.95 -17.58
CA GLN A 36 -8.10 -15.98 -16.32
C GLN A 36 -7.30 -16.46 -15.09
N VAL A 37 -6.37 -17.40 -15.26
CA VAL A 37 -5.54 -17.91 -14.16
C VAL A 37 -4.56 -16.83 -13.68
N GLU A 38 -3.91 -16.13 -14.60
CA GLU A 38 -2.96 -15.07 -14.30
C GLU A 38 -3.68 -13.84 -13.74
N ILE A 39 -4.83 -13.46 -14.30
CA ILE A 39 -5.73 -12.43 -13.76
C ILE A 39 -6.09 -12.74 -12.30
N SER A 40 -6.47 -13.99 -12.01
CA SER A 40 -6.88 -14.38 -10.65
C SER A 40 -5.72 -14.29 -9.65
N ALA A 41 -4.50 -14.67 -10.07
CA ALA A 41 -3.30 -14.54 -9.24
C ALA A 41 -2.94 -13.07 -8.97
N MET A 42 -3.04 -12.22 -9.99
CA MET A 42 -2.76 -10.78 -9.85
C MET A 42 -3.79 -10.05 -8.99
N ILE A 43 -5.07 -10.42 -9.07
CA ILE A 43 -6.11 -9.88 -8.18
C ILE A 43 -5.82 -10.28 -6.73
N ALA A 44 -5.52 -11.55 -6.47
CA ALA A 44 -5.18 -12.00 -5.12
C ALA A 44 -3.97 -11.24 -4.55
N GLN A 45 -2.92 -11.04 -5.36
CA GLN A 45 -1.77 -10.22 -4.98
C GLN A 45 -2.15 -8.76 -4.71
N ALA A 46 -3.02 -8.17 -5.52
CA ALA A 46 -3.48 -6.80 -5.33
C ALA A 46 -4.32 -6.65 -4.05
N ASP A 47 -5.09 -7.67 -3.67
CA ASP A 47 -5.88 -7.68 -2.46
C ASP A 47 -4.99 -7.81 -1.21
N GLU A 48 -4.00 -8.71 -1.22
CA GLU A 48 -2.99 -8.82 -0.15
C GLU A 48 -2.22 -7.50 0.05
N GLN A 49 -1.82 -6.84 -1.05
CA GLN A 49 -1.19 -5.53 -0.98
C GLN A 49 -2.13 -4.46 -0.40
N SER A 50 -3.44 -4.54 -0.68
CA SER A 50 -4.43 -3.61 -0.13
C SER A 50 -4.55 -3.75 1.39
N GLU A 51 -4.48 -4.98 1.91
CA GLU A 51 -4.46 -5.24 3.34
C GLU A 51 -3.20 -4.69 4.03
N LEU A 52 -2.02 -4.84 3.39
CA LEU A 52 -0.78 -4.27 3.91
C LEU A 52 -0.82 -2.72 3.93
N ILE A 53 -1.36 -2.11 2.87
CA ILE A 53 -1.56 -0.66 2.80
C ILE A 53 -2.43 -0.20 3.97
N ALA A 54 -3.55 -0.87 4.23
CA ALA A 54 -4.44 -0.51 5.34
C ALA A 54 -3.75 -0.57 6.71
N GLN A 55 -2.91 -1.58 6.95
CA GLN A 55 -2.12 -1.70 8.18
C GLN A 55 -1.10 -0.55 8.32
N LEU A 56 -0.42 -0.20 7.22
CA LEU A 56 0.52 0.91 7.21
C LEU A 56 -0.17 2.28 7.40
N GLU A 57 -1.39 2.46 6.87
CA GLU A 57 -2.18 3.66 7.11
C GLU A 57 -2.60 3.80 8.58
N GLN A 58 -2.95 2.70 9.23
CA GLN A 58 -3.22 2.71 10.67
C GLN A 58 -1.95 3.11 11.46
N ARG A 59 -0.81 2.52 11.13
CA ARG A 59 0.47 2.88 11.77
C ARG A 59 0.83 4.36 11.52
N ARG A 60 0.58 4.88 10.31
CA ARG A 60 0.76 6.31 9.99
C ARG A 60 -0.07 7.18 10.91
N ALA A 61 -1.35 6.85 11.11
CA ALA A 61 -2.24 7.60 11.98
C ALA A 61 -1.77 7.59 13.45
N ASP A 62 -1.25 6.46 13.93
CA ASP A 62 -0.67 6.36 15.28
C ASP A 62 0.60 7.21 15.42
N LEU A 63 1.47 7.18 14.42
CA LEU A 63 2.70 7.99 14.40
C LEU A 63 2.41 9.49 14.29
N GLN A 64 1.41 9.89 13.51
CA GLN A 64 0.95 11.28 13.43
C GLN A 64 0.54 11.81 14.81
N ARG A 65 -0.29 11.05 15.54
CA ARG A 65 -0.69 11.42 16.91
C ARG A 65 0.50 11.57 17.84
N ARG A 66 1.44 10.62 17.82
CA ARG A 66 2.64 10.68 18.65
C ARG A 66 3.55 11.85 18.29
N ALA A 67 3.71 12.15 17.00
CA ALA A 67 4.52 13.27 16.54
C ALA A 67 3.93 14.64 16.91
N GLU A 68 2.60 14.74 17.06
CA GLU A 68 1.90 15.91 17.59
C GLU A 68 2.11 16.05 19.11
N GLU A 69 2.09 14.96 19.86
CA GLU A 69 2.34 14.93 21.31
C GLU A 69 3.81 15.23 21.69
N GLU A 70 4.75 14.89 20.79
CA GLU A 70 6.19 15.17 20.94
C GLU A 70 6.59 16.60 20.52
N GLY A 71 5.67 17.38 19.93
CA GLY A 71 5.89 18.75 19.44
C GLY A 71 5.58 19.83 20.46
#